data_AF-A0A7X6RKF8-F1
#
_entry.id   AF-A0A7X6RKF8-F1
#
_cell.length_a   1.000
_cell.length_b   1.000
_cell.length_c   1.000
_cell.angle_alpha   90.00
_cell.angle_beta   90.00
_cell.angle_gamma   90.00
#
_symmetry.space_group_name_H-M   'P 1'
#
loop_
_entity.id
_entity.type
_entity.pdbx_description
1 polymer ?
#
loop_
_entity_poly.entity_id
_entity_poly.type
_entity_poly.pdbx_seq_one_letter_code
_entity_poly.pdbx_strand_id
1 'polypeptide(L)'
;MSPVRARTAVRARAQHIRSTSEAFLISPAITWRAHADSGFDARDFRLYRPWYPTGTQPWPDRILLSVNEFRPHRRADLIPVATISARLEKQVLDTPGALGIVTSYQPWGRITYSLSLWTDEAALAEFTGSPDHVEVMNTYRSRGYLRHIHWWGSHRSIGESMAEARRRLDAGQGRRVGDPRDPWARRDHQRCTGVPTR
;
A
#
# COMPACT_ATOMS: atom_id res chain seq x y z
N MET A 1 -15.35 -28.00 9.21
CA MET A 1 -15.77 -27.07 8.12
C MET A 1 -14.84 -27.32 6.93
N SER A 2 -15.37 -27.73 5.77
CA SER A 2 -14.54 -28.26 4.67
C SER A 2 -13.69 -27.17 3.98
N PRO A 3 -12.38 -27.38 3.71
CA PRO A 3 -11.46 -26.37 3.16
C PRO A 3 -11.88 -25.79 1.81
N VAL A 4 -12.77 -26.49 1.09
CA VAL A 4 -13.35 -26.03 -0.18
C VAL A 4 -14.28 -24.82 0.03
N ARG A 5 -15.06 -24.75 1.12
CA ARG A 5 -15.98 -23.61 1.37
C ARG A 5 -15.26 -22.32 1.74
N ALA A 6 -14.10 -22.40 2.40
CA ALA A 6 -13.30 -21.23 2.77
C ALA A 6 -12.67 -20.57 1.53
N ARG A 7 -12.16 -21.37 0.59
CA ARG A 7 -11.66 -20.88 -0.71
C ARG A 7 -12.77 -20.22 -1.54
N THR A 8 -14.00 -20.72 -1.48
CA THR A 8 -15.14 -20.13 -2.21
C THR A 8 -15.57 -18.77 -1.63
N ALA A 9 -15.54 -18.57 -0.31
CA ALA A 9 -15.92 -17.31 0.32
C ALA A 9 -14.90 -16.19 0.07
N VAL A 10 -13.60 -16.51 0.03
CA VAL A 10 -12.54 -15.56 -0.35
C VAL A 10 -12.67 -15.18 -1.83
N ARG A 11 -12.89 -16.16 -2.73
CA ARG A 11 -13.18 -15.90 -4.16
C ARG A 11 -14.45 -15.06 -4.37
N ALA A 12 -15.51 -15.29 -3.61
CA ALA A 12 -16.76 -14.53 -3.73
C ALA A 12 -16.62 -13.05 -3.29
N ARG A 13 -15.71 -12.75 -2.37
CA ARG A 13 -15.36 -11.37 -1.95
C ARG A 13 -14.31 -10.71 -2.84
N ALA A 14 -13.36 -11.46 -3.41
CA ALA A 14 -12.46 -10.97 -4.45
C ALA A 14 -13.21 -10.59 -5.75
N GLN A 15 -14.40 -11.18 -5.97
CA GLN A 15 -15.33 -10.80 -7.04
C GLN A 15 -16.07 -9.46 -6.81
N HIS A 16 -15.79 -8.70 -5.75
CA HIS A 16 -16.42 -7.38 -5.47
C HIS A 16 -15.58 -6.18 -5.92
N ILE A 17 -14.72 -6.35 -6.94
CA ILE A 17 -14.14 -5.23 -7.69
C ILE A 17 -14.57 -5.40 -9.15
N ARG A 18 -15.81 -5.01 -9.47
CA ARG A 18 -16.44 -5.12 -10.79
C ARG A 18 -16.56 -3.77 -11.52
N SER A 19 -16.30 -2.64 -10.87
CA SER A 19 -16.59 -1.30 -11.44
C SER A 19 -15.50 -0.26 -11.15
N THR A 20 -15.31 0.70 -12.07
CA THR A 20 -14.48 1.91 -11.91
C THR A 20 -14.88 2.74 -10.69
N SER A 21 -16.15 2.68 -10.26
CA SER A 21 -16.64 3.35 -9.05
C SER A 21 -16.04 2.75 -7.77
N GLU A 22 -15.71 1.47 -7.79
CA GLU A 22 -15.15 0.79 -6.63
C GLU A 22 -13.70 1.17 -6.38
N ALA A 23 -12.99 1.74 -7.36
CA ALA A 23 -11.66 2.33 -7.19
C ALA A 23 -11.64 3.57 -6.26
N PHE A 24 -12.81 4.13 -5.97
CA PHE A 24 -12.97 5.30 -5.09
C PHE A 24 -13.75 5.02 -3.80
N LEU A 25 -14.11 3.75 -3.54
CA LEU A 25 -14.77 3.40 -2.28
C LEU A 25 -13.83 3.67 -1.10
N ILE A 26 -14.26 4.58 -0.23
CA ILE A 26 -13.60 4.87 1.05
C ILE A 26 -14.38 4.20 2.17
N SER A 27 -13.67 3.63 3.14
CA SER A 27 -14.25 3.12 4.37
C SER A 27 -13.99 4.12 5.50
N PRO A 28 -15.02 4.86 5.97
CA PRO A 28 -14.87 5.79 7.10
C PRO A 28 -14.38 5.08 8.36
N ALA A 29 -14.91 3.89 8.66
CA ALA A 29 -14.53 3.13 9.85
C ALA A 29 -13.04 2.73 9.85
N ILE A 30 -12.53 2.21 8.72
CA ILE A 30 -11.10 1.89 8.58
C ILE A 30 -10.26 3.17 8.62
N THR A 31 -10.73 4.23 7.96
CA THR A 31 -10.07 5.54 7.94
C THR A 31 -9.85 6.08 9.34
N TRP A 32 -10.92 6.16 10.15
CA TRP A 32 -10.84 6.70 11.50
C TRP A 32 -9.97 5.85 12.41
N ARG A 33 -10.12 4.52 12.38
CA ARG A 33 -9.33 3.61 13.20
C ARG A 33 -7.85 3.66 12.83
N ALA A 34 -7.52 3.56 11.54
CA ALA A 34 -6.14 3.65 11.08
C ALA A 34 -5.50 5.01 11.39
N HIS A 35 -6.26 6.11 11.34
CA HIS A 35 -5.75 7.40 11.76
C HIS A 35 -5.46 7.45 13.26
N ALA A 36 -6.42 7.04 14.11
CA ALA A 36 -6.24 7.01 15.56
C ALA A 36 -5.04 6.15 15.98
N ASP A 37 -4.91 4.95 15.40
CA ASP A 37 -3.83 4.01 15.73
C ASP A 37 -2.45 4.47 15.20
N SER A 38 -2.42 5.38 14.21
CA SER A 38 -1.15 5.82 13.60
C SER A 38 -0.40 6.89 14.40
N GLY A 39 -1.11 7.65 15.25
CA GLY A 39 -0.56 8.84 15.90
C GLY A 39 -0.19 9.97 14.93
N PHE A 40 -0.64 9.91 13.67
CA PHE A 40 -0.42 10.99 12.70
C PHE A 40 -1.24 12.24 13.04
N ASP A 41 -0.70 13.40 12.65
CA ASP A 41 -1.42 14.66 12.73
C ASP A 41 -2.47 14.78 11.59
N ALA A 42 -3.26 15.85 11.63
CA ALA A 42 -4.31 16.09 10.64
C ALA A 42 -3.78 16.31 9.20
N ARG A 43 -2.55 16.81 9.01
CA ARG A 43 -1.98 16.99 7.65
C ARG A 43 -1.57 15.63 7.03
N ASP A 44 -1.33 14.64 7.87
CA ASP A 44 -1.03 13.26 7.50
C ASP A 44 -2.25 12.34 7.48
N PHE A 45 -3.45 12.92 7.58
CA PHE A 45 -4.71 12.20 7.45
C PHE A 45 -4.83 11.49 6.09
N ARG A 46 -5.28 10.23 6.12
CA ARG A 46 -5.42 9.38 4.94
C ARG A 46 -6.81 8.79 4.86
N LEU A 47 -7.37 8.76 3.66
CA LEU A 47 -8.60 8.08 3.32
C LEU A 47 -8.27 6.64 2.90
N TYR A 48 -8.78 5.67 3.65
CA TYR A 48 -8.53 4.26 3.38
C TYR A 48 -9.69 3.64 2.61
N ARG A 49 -9.36 2.78 1.66
CA ARG A 49 -10.31 1.85 1.07
C ARG A 49 -10.68 0.75 2.09
N PRO A 50 -11.72 -0.06 1.81
CA PRO A 50 -12.01 -1.22 2.65
C PRO A 50 -10.77 -2.10 2.84
N TRP A 51 -10.63 -2.65 4.05
CA TRP A 51 -9.60 -3.63 4.38
C TRP A 51 -10.03 -5.01 3.88
N TYR A 52 -9.15 -5.71 3.16
CA TYR A 52 -9.44 -7.02 2.59
C TYR A 52 -8.46 -8.08 3.13
N PRO A 53 -8.85 -8.88 4.15
CA PRO A 53 -8.08 -10.05 4.57
C PRO A 53 -8.36 -11.24 3.62
N THR A 54 -7.33 -11.99 3.24
CA THR A 54 -7.41 -13.12 2.29
C THR A 54 -7.69 -14.47 2.95
N GLY A 55 -7.90 -14.51 4.27
CA GLY A 55 -8.16 -15.73 5.02
C GLY A 55 -8.66 -15.46 6.43
N THR A 56 -8.91 -16.53 7.17
CA THR A 56 -9.33 -16.45 8.58
C THR A 56 -8.11 -16.24 9.47
N GLN A 57 -8.19 -15.28 10.38
CA GLN A 57 -7.26 -15.10 11.50
C GLN A 57 -7.30 -16.33 12.43
N PRO A 58 -6.25 -16.62 13.22
CA PRO A 58 -5.06 -15.80 13.47
C PRO A 58 -3.96 -15.98 12.41
N TRP A 59 -3.25 -14.89 12.12
CA TRP A 59 -2.00 -14.95 11.37
C TRP A 59 -0.83 -15.28 12.30
N PRO A 60 0.32 -15.71 11.76
CA PRO A 60 1.54 -15.83 12.56
C PRO A 60 1.90 -14.50 13.26
N ASP A 61 2.57 -14.59 14.41
CA ASP A 61 3.00 -13.39 15.17
C ASP A 61 3.97 -12.50 14.38
N ARG A 62 4.67 -13.10 13.42
CA ARG A 62 5.62 -12.44 12.53
C ARG A 62 5.26 -12.74 11.09
N ILE A 63 4.91 -11.70 10.35
CA ILE A 63 4.53 -11.74 8.94
C ILE A 63 5.37 -10.72 8.17
N LEU A 64 5.37 -10.82 6.85
CA LEU A 64 6.05 -9.87 6.00
C LEU A 64 5.08 -8.73 5.63
N LEU A 65 5.40 -7.52 6.05
CA LEU A 65 4.65 -6.31 5.68
C LEU A 65 5.37 -5.64 4.52
N SER A 66 4.62 -5.17 3.52
CA SER A 66 5.16 -4.45 2.36
C SER A 66 4.33 -3.20 2.11
N VAL A 67 5.01 -2.05 2.07
CA VAL A 67 4.41 -0.73 1.88
C VAL A 67 4.99 -0.05 0.65
N ASN A 68 4.10 0.45 -0.20
CA ASN A 68 4.44 1.42 -1.24
C ASN A 68 3.88 2.79 -0.87
N GLU A 69 4.69 3.82 -1.05
CA GLU A 69 4.30 5.22 -1.09
C GLU A 69 4.56 5.73 -2.51
N PHE A 70 3.52 6.21 -3.19
CA PHE A 70 3.65 6.78 -4.52
C PHE A 70 3.16 8.24 -4.55
N ARG A 71 3.98 9.11 -5.15
CA ARG A 71 3.72 10.54 -5.31
C ARG A 71 3.70 10.88 -6.80
N PRO A 72 2.52 11.04 -7.42
CA PRO A 72 2.44 11.44 -8.82
C PRO A 72 3.01 12.84 -9.03
N HIS A 73 3.55 13.09 -10.22
CA HIS A 73 4.00 14.41 -10.64
C HIS A 73 2.80 15.35 -10.89
N ARG A 74 1.69 14.82 -11.44
CA ARG A 74 0.49 15.61 -11.77
C ARG A 74 -0.72 15.15 -10.96
N ARG A 75 -1.58 16.09 -10.58
CA ARG A 75 -2.85 15.78 -9.90
C ARG A 75 -3.77 14.94 -10.78
N ALA A 76 -3.74 15.16 -12.09
CA ALA A 76 -4.52 14.39 -13.05
C ALA A 76 -4.18 12.89 -13.05
N ASP A 77 -2.97 12.51 -12.60
CA ASP A 77 -2.57 11.10 -12.53
C ASP A 77 -3.22 10.36 -11.35
N LEU A 78 -3.86 11.05 -10.41
CA LEU A 78 -4.49 10.43 -9.24
C LEU A 78 -5.61 9.46 -9.61
N ILE A 79 -6.44 9.82 -10.60
CA ILE A 79 -7.56 8.97 -11.04
C ILE A 79 -7.03 7.67 -11.67
N PRO A 80 -6.13 7.71 -12.68
CA PRO A 80 -5.51 6.49 -13.21
C PRO A 80 -4.81 5.64 -12.14
N VAL A 81 -4.09 6.27 -11.20
CA VAL A 81 -3.42 5.56 -10.10
C VAL A 81 -4.40 4.86 -9.18
N ALA A 82 -5.54 5.49 -8.87
CA ALA A 82 -6.57 4.86 -8.04
C ALA A 82 -7.17 3.63 -8.72
N THR A 83 -7.47 3.72 -10.02
CA THR A 83 -7.96 2.58 -10.80
C THR A 83 -6.96 1.43 -10.84
N ILE A 84 -5.67 1.74 -11.06
CA ILE A 84 -4.62 0.72 -11.11
C ILE A 84 -4.33 0.12 -9.73
N SER A 85 -4.39 0.93 -8.67
CA SER A 85 -4.32 0.45 -7.29
C SER A 85 -5.41 -0.58 -7.00
N ALA A 86 -6.65 -0.33 -7.44
CA ALA A 86 -7.75 -1.29 -7.25
C ALA A 86 -7.56 -2.59 -8.05
N ARG A 87 -6.96 -2.53 -9.25
CA ARG A 87 -6.57 -3.73 -10.01
C ARG A 87 -5.49 -4.54 -9.27
N LEU A 88 -4.45 -3.87 -8.78
CA LEU A 88 -3.38 -4.52 -8.02
C LEU A 88 -3.87 -5.09 -6.69
N GLU A 89 -4.82 -4.43 -6.02
CA GLU A 89 -5.48 -4.97 -4.83
C GLU A 89 -6.09 -6.35 -5.11
N LYS A 90 -6.87 -6.46 -6.20
CA LYS A 90 -7.45 -7.73 -6.61
C LYS A 90 -6.38 -8.80 -6.84
N GLN A 91 -5.30 -8.42 -7.52
CA GLN A 91 -4.20 -9.34 -7.80
C GLN A 91 -3.50 -9.82 -6.51
N VAL A 92 -3.28 -8.94 -5.54
CA VAL A 92 -2.75 -9.34 -4.22
C VAL A 92 -3.71 -10.32 -3.55
N LEU A 93 -5.02 -10.07 -3.60
CA LEU A 93 -6.02 -10.98 -3.00
C LEU A 93 -6.05 -12.35 -3.66
N ASP A 94 -5.71 -12.44 -4.94
CA ASP A 94 -5.64 -13.69 -5.71
C ASP A 94 -4.27 -14.39 -5.59
N THR A 95 -3.25 -13.74 -5.01
CA THR A 95 -1.89 -14.31 -4.88
C THR A 95 -1.79 -15.25 -3.68
N PRO A 96 -1.35 -16.51 -3.87
CA PRO A 96 -1.08 -17.42 -2.76
C PRO A 96 -0.10 -16.82 -1.75
N GLY A 97 -0.40 -16.97 -0.46
CA GLY A 97 0.46 -16.44 0.61
C GLY A 97 0.27 -14.94 0.92
N ALA A 98 -0.56 -14.21 0.18
CA ALA A 98 -1.07 -12.92 0.64
C ALA A 98 -1.99 -13.14 1.86
N LEU A 99 -1.91 -12.24 2.84
CA LEU A 99 -2.72 -12.23 4.07
C LEU A 99 -3.75 -11.08 4.09
N GLY A 100 -3.45 -10.00 3.38
CA GLY A 100 -4.41 -8.94 3.13
C GLY A 100 -3.78 -7.70 2.51
N ILE A 101 -4.64 -6.78 2.08
CA ILE A 101 -4.22 -5.51 1.49
C ILE A 101 -5.20 -4.40 1.83
N VAL A 102 -4.66 -3.20 1.95
CA VAL A 102 -5.43 -1.95 1.89
C VAL A 102 -4.61 -0.90 1.17
N THR A 103 -5.26 -0.10 0.33
CA THR A 103 -4.67 1.14 -0.17
C THR A 103 -5.35 2.37 0.42
N SER A 104 -4.60 3.45 0.50
CA SER A 104 -5.08 4.72 1.02
C SER A 104 -4.52 5.90 0.27
N TYR A 105 -5.18 7.04 0.44
CA TYR A 105 -4.83 8.27 -0.22
C TYR A 105 -4.70 9.39 0.81
N GLN A 106 -3.66 10.22 0.70
CA GLN A 106 -3.46 11.43 1.48
C GLN A 106 -3.76 12.65 0.60
N PRO A 107 -4.96 13.27 0.71
CA PRO A 107 -5.39 14.29 -0.24
C PRO A 107 -4.49 15.54 -0.29
N TRP A 108 -4.06 16.02 0.87
CA TRP A 108 -3.21 17.21 0.99
C TRP A 108 -1.79 16.96 0.49
N GLY A 109 -1.28 15.75 0.72
CA GLY A 109 0.06 15.34 0.32
C GLY A 109 0.18 14.92 -1.15
N ARG A 110 -0.95 14.60 -1.81
CA ARG A 110 -1.01 13.93 -3.12
C ARG A 110 -0.20 12.64 -3.11
N ILE A 111 -0.55 11.75 -2.17
CA ILE A 111 0.18 10.50 -1.96
C ILE A 111 -0.79 9.34 -1.94
N THR A 112 -0.47 8.28 -2.68
CA THR A 112 -1.16 7.00 -2.58
C THR A 112 -0.27 6.01 -1.86
N TYR A 113 -0.87 5.21 -0.99
CA TYR A 113 -0.21 4.19 -0.20
C TYR A 113 -0.82 2.83 -0.48
N SER A 114 -0.01 1.78 -0.43
CA SER A 114 -0.50 0.40 -0.29
C SER A 114 0.19 -0.24 0.90
N LEU A 115 -0.56 -0.89 1.78
CA LEU A 115 -0.04 -1.83 2.77
C LEU A 115 -0.54 -3.22 2.39
N SER A 116 0.39 -4.13 2.13
CA SER A 116 0.13 -5.53 1.86
C SER A 116 0.83 -6.40 2.89
N LEU A 117 0.17 -7.48 3.28
CA LEU A 117 0.64 -8.44 4.27
C LEU A 117 0.84 -9.79 3.59
N TRP A 118 1.95 -10.45 3.90
CA TRP A 118 2.40 -11.67 3.25
C TRP A 118 2.89 -12.68 4.27
N THR A 119 2.74 -13.95 3.93
CA THR A 119 3.27 -15.07 4.71
C THR A 119 4.79 -15.13 4.67
N ASP A 120 5.41 -14.83 3.53
CA ASP A 120 6.86 -14.89 3.32
C ASP A 120 7.33 -14.02 2.13
N GLU A 121 8.67 -13.93 1.93
CA GLU A 121 9.24 -13.19 0.80
C GLU A 121 8.95 -13.82 -0.55
N ALA A 122 8.73 -15.14 -0.63
CA ALA A 122 8.47 -15.81 -1.89
C ALA A 122 7.10 -15.41 -2.45
N ALA A 123 6.08 -15.34 -1.61
CA ALA A 123 4.75 -14.86 -1.97
C ALA A 123 4.77 -13.39 -2.43
N LEU A 124 5.52 -12.53 -1.72
CA LEU A 124 5.73 -11.13 -2.15
C LEU A 124 6.47 -11.06 -3.49
N ALA A 125 7.50 -11.90 -3.68
CA ALA A 125 8.28 -11.96 -4.91
C ALA A 125 7.43 -12.43 -6.10
N GLU A 126 6.54 -13.40 -5.90
CA GLU A 126 5.59 -13.86 -6.92
C GLU A 126 4.69 -12.71 -7.41
N PHE A 127 4.09 -11.96 -6.48
CA PHE A 127 3.28 -10.80 -6.85
C PHE A 127 4.10 -9.71 -7.55
N THR A 128 5.24 -9.33 -6.98
CA THR A 128 6.07 -8.24 -7.53
C THR A 128 6.75 -8.60 -8.85
N GLY A 129 6.97 -9.90 -9.12
CA GLY A 129 7.49 -10.42 -10.37
C GLY A 129 6.44 -10.65 -11.45
N SER A 130 5.16 -10.55 -11.12
CA SER A 130 4.07 -10.78 -12.08
C SER A 130 4.09 -9.76 -13.24
N PRO A 131 3.72 -10.17 -14.46
CA PRO A 131 3.71 -9.28 -15.63
C PRO A 131 2.89 -8.00 -15.42
N ASP A 132 1.70 -8.12 -14.83
CA ASP A 132 0.81 -7.00 -14.52
C ASP A 132 1.47 -6.00 -13.56
N HIS A 133 2.13 -6.48 -12.50
CA HIS A 133 2.83 -5.62 -11.56
C HIS A 133 4.01 -4.92 -12.22
N VAL A 134 4.80 -5.63 -13.01
CA VAL A 134 5.95 -5.08 -13.74
C VAL A 134 5.51 -4.01 -14.74
N GLU A 135 4.43 -4.24 -15.48
CA GLU A 135 3.85 -3.27 -16.42
C GLU A 135 3.42 -1.99 -15.71
N VAL A 136 2.72 -2.11 -14.58
CA VAL A 136 2.31 -0.97 -13.74
C VAL A 136 3.54 -0.21 -13.25
N MET A 137 4.53 -0.90 -12.69
CA MET A 137 5.74 -0.27 -12.17
C MET A 137 6.52 0.46 -13.27
N ASN A 138 6.60 -0.11 -14.47
CA ASN A 138 7.22 0.53 -15.63
C ASN A 138 6.45 1.78 -16.08
N THR A 139 5.12 1.70 -16.14
CA THR A 139 4.25 2.81 -16.54
C THR A 139 4.37 4.00 -15.59
N TYR A 140 4.46 3.73 -14.29
CA TYR A 140 4.47 4.79 -13.26
C TYR A 140 5.87 5.28 -12.89
N ARG A 141 6.93 4.61 -13.33
CA ARG A 141 8.31 5.03 -13.10
C ARG A 141 8.62 6.45 -13.57
N SER A 142 8.00 6.90 -14.67
CA SER A 142 8.17 8.25 -15.21
C SER A 142 7.11 9.25 -14.75
N ARG A 143 6.06 8.78 -14.06
CA ARG A 143 4.88 9.58 -13.70
C ARG A 143 4.86 10.00 -12.23
N GLY A 144 5.82 9.55 -11.45
CA GLY A 144 5.90 9.89 -10.04
C GLY A 144 7.19 9.42 -9.39
N TYR A 145 7.21 9.63 -8.08
CA TYR A 145 8.25 9.18 -7.19
C TYR A 145 7.69 8.13 -6.24
N LEU A 146 8.37 6.98 -6.17
CA LEU A 146 7.96 5.85 -5.35
C LEU A 146 8.99 5.56 -4.27
N ARG A 147 8.50 5.32 -3.05
CA ARG A 147 9.26 4.75 -1.94
C ARG A 147 8.62 3.42 -1.59
N HIS A 148 9.43 2.38 -1.48
CA HIS A 148 8.97 1.04 -1.15
C HIS A 148 9.77 0.49 0.02
N ILE A 149 9.12 -0.24 0.91
CA ILE A 149 9.79 -0.99 1.95
C ILE A 149 9.01 -2.25 2.26
N HIS A 150 9.72 -3.32 2.60
CA HIS A 150 9.14 -4.46 3.29
C HIS A 150 9.97 -4.80 4.52
N TRP A 151 9.33 -5.41 5.52
CA TRP A 151 10.01 -5.90 6.71
C TRP A 151 9.18 -6.99 7.37
N TRP A 152 9.87 -7.87 8.08
CA TRP A 152 9.22 -8.81 8.98
C TRP A 152 8.83 -8.13 10.29
N GLY A 153 7.59 -8.32 10.72
CA GLY A 153 7.11 -7.79 11.98
C GLY A 153 5.71 -8.29 12.35
N SER A 154 5.18 -7.78 13.45
CA SER A 154 3.82 -8.06 13.89
C SER A 154 2.86 -7.02 13.33
N HIS A 155 1.71 -7.47 12.83
CA HIS A 155 0.62 -6.57 12.44
C HIS A 155 -0.40 -6.48 13.57
N ARG A 156 -0.51 -5.29 14.18
CA ARG A 156 -1.52 -4.99 15.21
C ARG A 156 -2.67 -4.17 14.65
N SER A 157 -2.34 -3.18 13.83
CA SER A 157 -3.30 -2.38 13.09
C SER A 157 -2.71 -1.83 11.79
N ILE A 158 -3.59 -1.38 10.90
CA ILE A 158 -3.19 -0.67 9.66
C ILE A 158 -2.44 0.63 10.02
N GLY A 159 -2.94 1.37 11.01
CA GLY A 159 -2.36 2.66 11.43
C GLY A 159 -0.93 2.52 11.94
N GLU A 160 -0.70 1.60 12.86
CA GLU A 160 0.64 1.34 13.42
C GLU A 160 1.61 0.84 12.33
N SER A 161 1.15 -0.07 11.46
CA SER A 161 1.98 -0.59 10.36
C SER A 161 2.40 0.53 9.40
N MET A 162 1.48 1.45 9.08
CA MET A 162 1.77 2.61 8.22
C MET A 162 2.67 3.65 8.90
N ALA A 163 2.54 3.85 10.21
CA ALA A 163 3.42 4.70 11.00
C ALA A 163 4.84 4.15 11.04
N GLU A 164 4.99 2.83 11.25
CA GLU A 164 6.28 2.16 11.20
C GLU A 164 6.91 2.24 9.81
N ALA A 165 6.14 1.99 8.74
CA ALA A 165 6.63 2.15 7.38
C ALA A 165 7.14 3.57 7.12
N ARG A 166 6.39 4.60 7.54
CA ARG A 166 6.82 6.00 7.42
C ARG A 166 8.16 6.23 8.13
N ARG A 167 8.29 5.80 9.39
CA ARG A 167 9.53 5.96 10.16
C ARG A 167 10.72 5.32 9.46
N ARG A 168 10.58 4.07 9.01
CA ARG A 168 11.66 3.34 8.32
C ARG A 168 12.03 3.95 6.99
N LEU A 169 11.03 4.37 6.21
CA LEU A 169 11.24 5.07 4.95
C LEU A 169 11.98 6.38 5.18
N ASP A 170 11.57 7.19 6.16
CA ASP A 170 12.24 8.46 6.49
C ASP A 170 13.66 8.24 7.05
N ALA A 171 13.91 7.11 7.70
CA ALA A 171 15.24 6.67 8.13
C ALA A 171 16.12 6.10 6.99
N GLY A 172 15.68 6.17 5.74
CA GLY A 172 16.51 5.72 4.61
C GLY A 172 16.41 4.22 4.30
N GLN A 173 15.64 3.41 5.02
CA GLN A 173 15.70 1.94 4.94
C GLN A 173 14.99 1.30 3.72
N GLY A 174 14.22 2.08 2.95
CA GLY A 174 13.48 1.58 1.78
C GLY A 174 14.21 1.71 0.44
N ARG A 175 13.60 1.16 -0.60
CA ARG A 175 13.96 1.42 -1.99
C ARG A 175 13.27 2.67 -2.51
N ARG A 176 13.96 3.43 -3.36
CA ARG A 176 13.41 4.60 -4.07
C ARG A 176 13.40 4.33 -5.56
N VAL A 177 12.34 4.75 -6.24
CA VAL A 177 12.22 4.68 -7.70
C VAL A 177 11.69 6.02 -8.20
N GLY A 178 12.42 6.63 -9.13
CA GLY A 178 12.11 7.93 -9.72
C GLY A 178 13.39 8.65 -10.12
N ASP A 179 13.26 9.81 -10.76
CA ASP A 179 14.41 10.67 -11.08
C ASP A 179 14.97 11.29 -9.78
N PRO A 180 16.27 11.16 -9.45
CA PRO A 180 16.88 11.86 -8.31
C PRO A 180 16.73 13.39 -8.37
N ARG A 181 16.53 13.95 -9.57
CA ARG A 181 16.27 15.38 -9.79
C ARG A 181 14.80 15.74 -9.62
N ASP A 182 13.92 14.79 -9.33
CA ASP A 182 12.52 15.07 -9.07
C ASP A 182 12.35 15.89 -7.77
N PRO A 183 11.44 16.88 -7.72
CA PRO A 183 11.16 17.63 -6.49
C PRO A 183 10.79 16.74 -5.29
N TRP A 184 10.12 15.61 -5.50
CA TRP A 184 9.83 14.65 -4.45
C TRP A 184 11.08 13.94 -3.95
N ALA A 185 11.98 13.54 -4.86
CA ALA A 185 13.25 12.93 -4.50
C ALA A 185 14.12 13.87 -3.66
N ARG A 186 14.20 15.16 -4.03
CA ARG A 186 14.90 16.18 -3.25
C ARG A 186 14.32 16.33 -1.83
N ARG A 187 12.99 16.38 -1.71
CA ARG A 187 12.31 16.48 -0.41
C ARG A 187 12.49 15.21 0.44
N ASP A 188 12.51 14.02 -0.17
CA ASP A 188 12.82 12.77 0.55
C ASP A 188 14.25 12.78 1.07
N HIS A 189 15.21 13.17 0.22
CA HIS A 189 16.61 13.25 0.62
C HIS A 189 16.82 14.19 1.82
N GLN A 190 16.20 15.38 1.79
CA GLN A 190 16.23 16.33 2.92
C GLN A 190 15.65 15.76 4.21
N ARG A 191 14.54 15.00 4.12
CA ARG A 191 13.96 14.29 5.26
C ARG A 191 14.91 13.25 5.83
N CYS A 192 15.58 12.48 4.98
CA CYS A 192 16.50 11.44 5.41
C CYS A 192 17.78 12.01 6.04
N THR A 193 18.26 13.16 5.58
CA THR A 193 19.51 13.78 6.05
C THR A 193 19.31 14.80 7.18
N GLY A 194 18.07 15.17 7.50
CA GLY A 194 17.75 16.17 8.52
C GLY A 194 18.13 17.61 8.13
N VAL A 195 18.42 17.88 6.85
CA VAL A 195 18.80 19.21 6.37
C VAL A 195 17.55 20.02 5.98
N PRO A 196 17.22 21.11 6.69
CA PRO A 196 16.05 21.93 6.37
C PRO A 196 16.21 22.72 5.05
N THR A 197 15.08 22.97 4.38
CA THR A 197 15.00 23.88 3.21
C THR A 197 15.34 25.31 3.62
N ARG A 198 16.31 25.92 2.92
CA ARG A 198 16.54 27.37 2.91
C ARG A 198 15.45 28.08 2.12
#